data_AF-A0AAE9ZEY7-F1
#
_entry.id   AF-A0AAE9ZEY7-F1
#
_cell.length_a   1.000
_cell.length_b   1.000
_cell.length_c   1.000
_cell.angle_alpha   90.00
_cell.angle_beta   90.00
_cell.angle_gamma   90.00
#
_symmetry.space_group_name_H-M   'P 1'
#
loop_
_entity.id
_entity.type
_entity.pdbx_description
1 polymer ?
#
loop_
_entity_poly.entity_id
_entity_poly.type
_entity_poly.pdbx_seq_one_letter_code
_entity_poly.pdbx_strand_id
1 'polypeptide(L)' 'MLHVSGQKEDYDHWAALGNDLWSLDRVLPYFKSTQFQERGASEFHGTDGQLNVADSRSKTACF' A
#
# COMPACT_ATOMS: atom_id res chain seq x y z
N MET A 1 -0.77 -13.03 7.08
CA MET A 1 -1.36 -12.44 5.87
C MET A 1 -0.52 -11.23 5.49
N LEU A 2 -0.15 -11.07 4.23
CA LEU A 2 0.81 -10.06 3.77
C LEU A 2 0.10 -9.03 2.89
N HIS A 3 0.30 -7.74 3.14
CA HIS A 3 -0.21 -6.64 2.32
C HIS A 3 0.98 -5.84 1.79
N VAL A 4 1.22 -5.87 0.47
CA VAL A 4 2.35 -5.20 -0.20
C VAL A 4 1.81 -4.42 -1.39
N SER A 5 2.09 -3.11 -1.42
CA SER A 5 1.61 -2.18 -2.44
C SER A 5 2.37 -2.25 -3.77
N GLY A 6 3.47 -3.01 -3.85
CA GLY A 6 4.35 -3.10 -5.03
C GLY A 6 5.40 -1.98 -5.10
N GLN A 7 6.26 -2.00 -6.14
CA GLN A 7 7.26 -0.96 -6.39
C GLN A 7 6.74 0.09 -7.38
N LYS A 8 7.20 1.34 -7.25
CA LYS A 8 6.81 2.44 -8.16
C LYS A 8 7.11 2.13 -9.64
N GLU A 9 8.22 1.46 -9.90
CA GLU A 9 8.70 1.14 -11.25
C GLU A 9 7.72 0.26 -12.04
N ASP A 10 7.03 -0.66 -11.36
CA ASP A 10 6.01 -1.52 -11.99
C ASP A 10 4.83 -0.70 -12.49
N TYR A 11 4.35 0.24 -11.67
CA TYR A 11 3.25 1.15 -12.01
C TYR A 11 3.64 2.14 -13.11
N ASP A 12 4.85 2.70 -13.03
CA ASP A 12 5.37 3.62 -14.04
C ASP A 12 5.59 2.88 -15.39
N HIS A 13 5.96 1.60 -15.36
CA HIS A 13 6.04 0.77 -16.57
C HIS A 13 4.66 0.56 -17.21
N TRP A 14 3.62 0.29 -16.42
CA TRP A 14 2.25 0.16 -16.95
C TRP A 14 1.73 1.47 -17.52
N ALA A 15 2.04 2.60 -16.87
CA ALA A 15 1.74 3.92 -17.40
C ALA A 15 2.45 4.15 -18.76
N ALA A 16 3.74 3.79 -18.86
CA ALA A 16 4.50 3.90 -20.10
C ALA A 16 3.97 3.03 -21.25
N LEU A 17 3.27 1.93 -20.95
CA LEU A 17 2.59 1.09 -21.93
C LEU A 17 1.25 1.67 -22.44
N GLY A 18 0.89 2.90 -22.02
CA GLY A 18 -0.32 3.61 -22.42
C GLY A 18 -1.46 3.53 -21.41
N ASN A 19 -1.21 3.04 -20.19
CA ASN A 19 -2.18 2.99 -19.11
C ASN A 19 -1.92 4.09 -18.08
N ASP A 20 -2.03 5.37 -18.46
CA ASP A 20 -1.68 6.52 -17.59
C ASP A 20 -2.38 6.52 -16.22
N LEU A 21 -3.58 5.93 -16.14
CA LEU A 21 -4.35 5.76 -14.90
C LEU A 21 -3.73 4.77 -13.91
N TRP A 22 -2.81 3.92 -14.38
CA TRP A 22 -2.09 2.94 -13.58
C TRP A 22 -0.75 3.46 -13.04
N SER A 23 -0.45 4.75 -13.22
CA SER A 23 0.70 5.39 -12.56
C SER A 23 0.53 5.38 -11.04
N LEU A 24 1.64 5.23 -10.30
CA LEU A 24 1.61 5.15 -8.83
C LEU A 24 0.83 6.32 -8.23
N ASP A 25 1.04 7.54 -8.71
CA ASP A 25 0.40 8.77 -8.23
C ASP A 25 -1.13 8.75 -8.35
N ARG A 26 -1.68 8.03 -9.35
CA ARG A 26 -3.13 7.89 -9.55
C ARG A 26 -3.74 6.77 -8.71
N VAL A 27 -3.01 5.68 -8.50
CA VAL A 27 -3.50 4.52 -7.74
C VAL A 27 -3.29 4.69 -6.23
N LEU A 28 -2.28 5.45 -5.82
CA LEU A 28 -1.96 5.71 -4.41
C LEU A 28 -3.15 6.22 -3.57
N PRO A 29 -3.96 7.21 -4.00
CA PRO A 29 -5.12 7.65 -3.23
C PRO A 29 -6.17 6.54 -3.06
N TYR A 30 -6.33 5.64 -4.04
CA TYR A 30 -7.23 4.49 -3.92
C TYR A 30 -6.73 3.50 -2.87
N PHE A 31 -5.43 3.16 -2.88
CA PHE A 31 -4.85 2.31 -1.84
C PHE A 31 -5.01 2.92 -0.45
N LYS A 32 -4.69 4.20 -0.29
CA LYS A 32 -4.88 4.93 0.97
C LYS A 32 -6.33 4.88 1.47
N SER A 33 -7.31 5.03 0.57
CA SER A 33 -8.73 5.00 0.96
C SER A 33 -9.22 3.63 1.42
N THR A 34 -8.56 2.55 0.99
CA THR A 34 -9.00 1.18 1.30
C THR A 34 -8.34 0.61 2.55
N GLN A 35 -7.15 1.12 2.91
CA GLN A 35 -6.41 0.68 4.08
C GLN A 35 -6.59 1.60 5.31
N PHE A 36 -6.53 0.97 6.48
CA PHE A 36 -6.39 1.61 7.78
C PHE A 36 -5.07 1.16 8.40
N GLN A 37 -4.06 2.02 8.40
CA GLN A 37 -2.77 1.72 9.01
C GLN A 37 -2.81 2.04 10.51
N GLU A 38 -2.64 1.04 11.39
CA GLU A 38 -2.66 1.26 12.86
C GLU A 38 -1.55 2.24 13.31
N ARG A 39 -0.43 2.32 12.57
CA ARG A 39 0.68 3.24 12.87
C ARG A 39 0.39 4.72 12.53
N GLY A 40 -0.74 5.02 11.90
CA GLY A 40 -1.11 6.36 11.46
C GLY A 40 -0.86 6.63 9.97
N ALA A 41 -1.40 7.76 9.49
CA ALA A 41 -1.32 8.15 8.09
C ALA A 41 0.11 8.55 7.72
N SER A 42 0.53 8.19 6.51
CA SER A 42 1.86 8.49 5.96
C SER A 42 1.75 8.83 4.48
N GLU A 43 2.87 9.24 3.87
CA GLU A 43 2.95 9.57 2.44
C GLU A 43 2.43 8.44 1.54
N PHE A 44 2.53 7.18 2.00
CA PHE A 44 2.03 6.01 1.28
C PHE A 44 0.87 5.28 1.98
N HIS A 45 0.47 5.71 3.18
CA HIS A 45 -0.49 4.98 4.00
C HIS A 45 -1.69 5.82 4.42
N GLY A 46 -2.90 5.27 4.25
CA GLY A 46 -4.14 5.88 4.72
C GLY A 46 -4.63 5.26 6.04
N THR A 47 -5.53 6.00 6.70
CA THR A 47 -6.17 5.64 7.98
C THR A 47 -7.68 5.70 7.91
N ASP A 48 -8.25 5.75 6.71
CA ASP A 48 -9.71 5.94 6.49
C ASP A 48 -10.38 4.68 5.94
N GLY A 49 -9.60 3.66 5.59
CA GLY A 49 -10.10 2.45 4.97
C GLY A 49 -10.70 1.43 5.94
N GLN A 50 -11.36 0.42 5.38
CA GLN A 50 -11.93 -0.68 6.16
C GLN A 50 -10.93 -1.81 6.40
N LEU A 51 -9.85 -1.87 5.60
CA LEU A 51 -8.84 -2.92 5.71
C LEU A 51 -7.79 -2.55 6.77
N ASN A 52 -7.88 -3.14 7.95
CA ASN A 52 -6.88 -2.90 8.99
C ASN A 52 -5.52 -3.54 8.62
N VAL A 53 -4.51 -2.69 8.47
CA VAL A 53 -3.11 -3.05 8.24
C VAL A 53 -2.36 -2.83 9.54
N ALA A 54 -1.85 -3.92 10.09
CA ALA A 54 -1.08 -3.95 11.32
C ALA A 54 0.19 -4.76 11.11
N ASP A 55 1.23 -4.42 11.86
CA ASP A 55 2.46 -5.21 11.87
C ASP A 55 2.22 -6.61 12.42
N SER A 56 2.97 -7.57 11.88
CA SER A 56 2.90 -8.96 12.33
C SER A 56 3.36 -9.05 13.78
N ARG A 57 2.42 -9.33 14.69
CA ARG A 57 2.68 -9.50 16.12
C ARG A 57 3.32 -10.86 16.48
N SER A 58 3.71 -11.64 15.46
CA SER A 58 4.39 -12.92 15.64
C SER A 58 5.75 -12.68 16.27
N LYS A 59 5.87 -12.86 17.59
CA LYS A 59 7.16 -12.94 18.25
C LYS A 59 7.80 -14.27 17.84
N THR A 60 8.85 -14.22 17.02
CA THR A 60 9.73 -15.38 16.90
C THR A 60 10.27 -15.67 18.29
N ALA A 61 9.92 -16.82 18.86
CA ALA A 61 10.56 -17.31 20.07
C ALA A 61 12.03 -17.53 19.73
N CYS A 62 12.90 -16.66 20.23
CA CYS A 62 14.33 -16.89 20.20
C CYS A 62 14.60 -18.04 21.16
N PHE A 63 15.04 -19.18 20.63
CA PHE A 63 15.67 -20.26 21.38
C PHE A 63 17.19 -20.15 21.20
#